data_AF-A0AAE1SZB5-F1
#
_entry.id   AF-A0AAE1SZB5-F1
#
_cell.length_a   1.000
_cell.length_b   1.000
_cell.length_c   1.000
_cell.angle_alpha   90.00
_cell.angle_beta   90.00
_cell.angle_gamma   90.00
#
_symmetry.space_group_name_H-M   'P 1'
#
loop_
_entity.id
_entity.type
_entity.pdbx_description
1 polymer ?
#
loop_
_entity_poly.entity_id
_entity_poly.type
_entity_poly.pdbx_seq_one_letter_code
_entity_poly.pdbx_strand_id
1 'polypeptide(L)'
;MASPCTAEDPMDPVVQGTINVLTAAKKFRVRRVVRTSSISAMVPNPGWPENKVFDESSWTDLEYCKSRQKWYPVSKTLAEKAAWEFAEKNGLDVVAINPATCLGQLLQPGLNASCAVLQQLLQGSTDTQEYHWLGAVHVKVSKLSPEFPVHRFTGETQPGLVACKDAAKKLIDLGLIFTPVEDAVRDTVDSLKAKGYLKQQKN
;
A
#
# COMPACT_ATOMS: atom_id res chain seq x y z
N MET A 1 10.13 3.94 8.27
CA MET A 1 10.58 3.37 6.98
C MET A 1 10.39 1.87 7.05
N ALA A 2 9.79 1.25 6.04
CA ALA A 2 9.80 -0.22 5.95
C ALA A 2 11.20 -0.64 5.51
N SER A 3 11.83 -1.58 6.23
CA SER A 3 13.12 -2.13 5.81
C SER A 3 13.00 -2.83 4.46
N PRO A 4 14.03 -2.75 3.59
CA PRO A 4 14.06 -3.54 2.36
C PRO A 4 14.05 -5.03 2.70
N CYS A 5 13.15 -5.78 2.06
CA CYS A 5 13.05 -7.24 2.22
C CYS A 5 13.90 -7.89 1.12
N THR A 6 14.94 -8.65 1.48
CA THR A 6 15.78 -9.42 0.56
C THR A 6 15.37 -10.89 0.52
N ALA A 7 15.75 -11.60 -0.54
CA ALA A 7 15.25 -12.93 -0.92
C ALA A 7 15.82 -14.12 -0.09
N GLU A 8 16.60 -13.89 0.97
CA GLU A 8 17.29 -14.94 1.73
C GLU A 8 16.66 -15.15 3.13
N ASP A 9 15.86 -16.22 3.27
CA ASP A 9 15.48 -16.99 4.48
C ASP A 9 14.65 -16.32 5.63
N PRO A 10 13.88 -17.06 6.47
CA PRO A 10 12.45 -16.86 6.67
C PRO A 10 12.12 -16.55 8.16
N MET A 11 12.88 -15.64 8.74
CA MET A 11 12.41 -14.80 9.85
C MET A 11 12.69 -13.36 9.47
N ASP A 12 11.86 -12.92 8.52
CA ASP A 12 11.80 -11.60 7.95
C ASP A 12 12.01 -10.52 9.04
N PRO A 13 12.98 -9.60 8.87
CA PRO A 13 13.18 -8.46 9.77
C PRO A 13 11.88 -7.72 10.09
N VAL A 14 10.91 -7.72 9.19
CA VAL A 14 9.57 -7.15 9.40
C VAL A 14 8.75 -7.95 10.41
N VAL A 15 8.78 -9.29 10.33
CA VAL A 15 8.13 -10.19 11.31
C VAL A 15 8.80 -10.03 12.67
N GLN A 16 10.13 -10.14 12.74
CA GLN A 16 10.87 -10.02 14.00
C GLN A 16 10.67 -8.63 14.63
N GLY A 17 10.73 -7.56 13.83
CA GLY A 17 10.44 -6.21 14.29
C GLY A 17 9.03 -6.07 14.86
N THR A 18 8.05 -6.70 14.22
CA THR A 18 6.66 -6.73 14.72
C THR A 18 6.57 -7.42 16.08
N ILE A 19 7.16 -8.62 16.21
CA ILE A 19 7.16 -9.37 17.47
C ILE A 19 7.89 -8.62 18.59
N ASN A 20 9.00 -7.94 18.28
CA ASN A 20 9.75 -7.15 19.26
C ASN A 20 8.88 -6.02 19.85
N VAL A 21 8.16 -5.28 19.01
CA VAL A 21 7.27 -4.20 19.45
C VAL A 21 6.11 -4.76 20.29
N LEU A 22 5.47 -5.85 19.86
CA LEU A 22 4.36 -6.45 20.61
C LEU A 22 4.82 -7.04 21.95
N THR A 23 6.01 -7.61 21.99
CA THR A 23 6.64 -8.11 23.23
C THR A 23 6.90 -6.97 24.21
N ALA A 24 7.43 -5.84 23.73
CA ALA A 24 7.60 -4.65 24.56
C ALA A 24 6.25 -4.09 25.04
N ALA A 25 5.26 -3.96 24.14
CA ALA A 25 3.93 -3.48 24.49
C ALA A 25 3.26 -4.32 25.58
N LYS A 26 3.36 -5.66 25.48
CA LYS A 26 2.90 -6.58 26.52
C LYS A 26 3.64 -6.35 27.84
N LYS A 27 4.98 -6.27 27.81
CA LYS A 27 5.82 -6.06 29.00
C LYS A 27 5.41 -4.79 29.76
N PHE A 28 5.11 -3.71 29.04
CA PHE A 28 4.69 -2.44 29.61
C PHE A 28 3.18 -2.29 29.78
N ARG A 29 2.39 -3.36 29.57
CA ARG A 29 0.93 -3.39 29.76
C ARG A 29 0.22 -2.27 28.97
N VAL A 30 0.67 -2.04 27.75
CA VAL A 30 0.01 -1.09 26.83
C VAL A 30 -1.42 -1.53 26.61
N ARG A 31 -2.36 -0.58 26.67
CA ARG A 31 -3.80 -0.86 26.52
C ARG A 31 -4.15 -1.43 25.15
N ARG A 32 -3.59 -0.84 24.08
CA ARG A 32 -3.86 -1.23 22.68
C ARG A 32 -2.66 -0.89 21.81
N VAL A 33 -2.33 -1.76 20.87
CA VAL A 33 -1.36 -1.49 19.80
C VAL A 33 -2.10 -1.26 18.49
N VAL A 34 -1.82 -0.15 17.82
CA VAL A 34 -2.28 0.10 16.44
C VAL A 34 -1.12 -0.21 15.49
N ARG A 35 -1.28 -1.28 14.71
CA ARG A 35 -0.30 -1.74 13.73
C ARG A 35 -0.61 -1.15 12.36
N THR A 36 0.38 -0.48 11.76
CA THR A 36 0.31 -0.09 10.35
C THR A 36 0.72 -1.26 9.47
N SER A 37 -0.28 -1.90 8.86
CA SER A 37 -0.09 -2.93 7.85
C SER A 37 -0.04 -2.31 6.45
N SER A 38 -0.60 -2.99 5.46
CA SER A 38 -0.73 -2.54 4.07
C SER A 38 -1.88 -3.28 3.39
N ILE A 39 -2.47 -2.68 2.37
CA ILE A 39 -3.34 -3.37 1.42
C ILE A 39 -2.63 -4.59 0.80
N SER A 40 -1.30 -4.58 0.73
CA SER A 40 -0.49 -5.71 0.25
C SER A 40 -0.55 -6.96 1.15
N ALA A 41 -1.09 -6.85 2.36
CA ALA A 41 -1.41 -8.02 3.19
C ALA A 41 -2.74 -8.70 2.80
N MET A 42 -3.58 -7.96 2.05
CA MET A 42 -4.92 -8.37 1.62
C MET A 42 -4.94 -8.81 0.15
N VAL A 43 -4.13 -8.21 -0.72
CA VAL A 43 -4.00 -8.50 -2.17
C VAL A 43 -2.52 -8.58 -2.60
N PRO A 44 -2.13 -9.31 -3.67
CA PRO A 44 -2.95 -10.09 -4.62
C PRO A 44 -3.46 -11.42 -4.11
N ASN A 45 -4.58 -11.88 -4.67
CA ASN A 45 -4.98 -13.28 -4.61
C ASN A 45 -5.69 -13.67 -5.94
N PRO A 46 -5.02 -14.40 -6.85
CA PRO A 46 -5.58 -14.75 -8.15
C PRO A 46 -6.69 -15.81 -8.06
N GLY A 47 -6.83 -16.50 -6.91
CA GLY A 47 -7.84 -17.52 -6.69
C GLY A 47 -9.21 -16.96 -6.29
N TRP A 48 -9.38 -15.64 -6.22
CA TRP A 48 -10.66 -15.05 -5.90
C TRP A 48 -11.66 -15.14 -7.06
N PRO A 49 -12.96 -15.28 -6.77
CA PRO A 49 -14.01 -15.20 -7.78
C PRO A 49 -13.96 -13.87 -8.53
N GLU A 50 -14.31 -13.89 -9.81
CA GLU A 50 -14.54 -12.68 -10.59
C GLU A 50 -15.55 -11.78 -9.87
N ASN A 51 -15.28 -10.47 -9.85
CA ASN A 51 -16.10 -9.45 -9.19
C ASN A 51 -16.18 -9.52 -7.66
N LYS A 52 -15.34 -10.32 -7.00
CA LYS A 52 -15.22 -10.24 -5.54
C LYS A 52 -14.65 -8.87 -5.13
N VAL A 53 -15.43 -8.13 -4.35
CA VAL A 53 -14.92 -6.97 -3.62
C VAL A 53 -14.11 -7.48 -2.43
N PHE A 54 -12.84 -7.08 -2.34
CA PHE A 54 -12.01 -7.41 -1.18
C PHE A 54 -12.38 -6.53 0.01
N ASP A 55 -12.26 -7.09 1.20
CA ASP A 55 -12.61 -6.48 2.48
C ASP A 55 -11.61 -6.95 3.56
N GLU A 56 -11.82 -6.62 4.84
CA GLU A 56 -10.89 -6.99 5.91
C GLU A 56 -10.82 -8.51 6.21
N SER A 57 -11.64 -9.34 5.57
CA SER A 57 -11.52 -10.82 5.62
C SER A 57 -10.53 -11.36 4.58
N SER A 58 -10.08 -10.51 3.68
CA SER A 58 -9.29 -10.87 2.51
C SER A 58 -7.79 -10.95 2.81
N TRP A 59 -7.13 -11.96 2.25
CA TRP A 59 -5.71 -12.21 2.43
C TRP A 59 -4.98 -12.44 1.11
N THR A 60 -3.75 -11.90 1.04
CA THR A 60 -2.80 -12.15 -0.03
C THR A 60 -2.48 -13.63 -0.16
N ASP A 61 -2.39 -14.11 -1.40
CA ASP A 61 -1.88 -15.42 -1.75
C ASP A 61 -0.33 -15.40 -1.67
N LEU A 62 0.20 -16.05 -0.64
CA LEU A 62 1.64 -16.12 -0.38
C LEU A 62 2.37 -16.91 -1.46
N GLU A 63 1.80 -17.98 -2.00
CA GLU A 63 2.46 -18.84 -2.99
C GLU A 63 2.50 -18.16 -4.35
N TYR A 64 1.42 -17.49 -4.73
CA TYR A 64 1.41 -16.61 -5.90
C TYR A 64 2.47 -15.50 -5.77
N CYS A 65 2.60 -14.88 -4.61
CA CYS A 65 3.60 -13.82 -4.43
C CYS A 65 5.03 -14.36 -4.44
N LYS A 66 5.32 -15.47 -3.74
CA LYS A 66 6.66 -16.07 -3.70
C LYS A 66 7.12 -16.55 -5.09
N SER A 67 6.26 -17.26 -5.82
CA SER A 67 6.58 -17.77 -7.18
C SER A 67 6.89 -16.66 -8.19
N ARG A 68 6.42 -15.43 -7.92
CA ARG A 68 6.67 -14.23 -8.73
C ARG A 68 7.67 -13.27 -8.07
N GLN A 69 8.35 -13.70 -7.00
CA GLN A 69 9.33 -12.90 -6.25
C GLN A 69 8.76 -11.56 -5.71
N LYS A 70 7.46 -11.52 -5.42
CA LYS A 70 6.76 -10.36 -4.83
C LYS A 70 6.94 -10.37 -3.30
N TRP A 71 8.15 -10.06 -2.84
CA TRP A 71 8.53 -10.17 -1.43
C TRP A 71 7.87 -9.15 -0.49
N TYR A 72 7.54 -7.96 -0.98
CA TYR A 72 6.88 -6.95 -0.14
C TYR A 72 5.48 -7.39 0.33
N PRO A 73 4.55 -7.85 -0.54
CA PRO A 73 3.30 -8.47 -0.09
C PRO A 73 3.53 -9.62 0.89
N VAL A 74 4.46 -10.53 0.59
CA VAL A 74 4.82 -11.67 1.48
C VAL A 74 5.19 -11.17 2.87
N SER A 75 6.10 -10.20 2.97
CA SER A 75 6.56 -9.65 4.25
C SER A 75 5.41 -9.04 5.06
N LYS A 76 4.55 -8.26 4.40
CA LYS A 76 3.41 -7.58 5.05
C LYS A 76 2.38 -8.57 5.55
N THR A 77 2.06 -9.59 4.76
CA THR A 77 1.14 -10.66 5.13
C THR A 77 1.67 -11.48 6.29
N LEU A 78 2.93 -11.94 6.24
CA LEU A 78 3.53 -12.75 7.31
C LEU A 78 3.62 -11.97 8.62
N ALA A 79 4.06 -10.71 8.56
CA ALA A 79 4.13 -9.87 9.75
C ALA A 79 2.74 -9.56 10.34
N GLU A 80 1.68 -9.53 9.52
CA GLU A 80 0.33 -9.32 10.02
C GLU A 80 -0.21 -10.57 10.71
N LYS A 81 -0.06 -11.74 10.09
CA LYS A 81 -0.44 -13.01 10.69
C LYS A 81 0.29 -13.25 12.01
N ALA A 82 1.60 -13.01 12.04
CA ALA A 82 2.39 -13.11 13.27
C ALA A 82 1.92 -12.14 14.38
N ALA A 83 1.46 -10.94 14.01
CA ALA A 83 0.90 -10.00 14.97
C ALA A 83 -0.41 -10.53 15.57
N TRP A 84 -1.30 -11.09 14.74
CA TRP A 84 -2.57 -11.66 15.18
C TRP A 84 -2.35 -12.87 16.10
N GLU A 85 -1.49 -13.81 15.71
CA GLU A 85 -1.12 -14.97 16.52
C GLU A 85 -0.52 -14.57 17.87
N PHE A 86 0.38 -13.56 17.87
CA PHE A 86 0.94 -13.04 19.11
C PHE A 86 -0.15 -12.40 19.99
N ALA A 87 -1.04 -11.60 19.41
CA ALA A 87 -2.11 -10.91 20.12
C ALA A 87 -3.03 -11.92 20.83
N GLU A 88 -3.49 -12.93 20.10
CA GLU A 88 -4.36 -14.00 20.61
C GLU A 88 -3.70 -14.78 21.75
N LYS A 89 -2.46 -15.24 21.54
CA LYS A 89 -1.71 -16.01 22.54
C LYS A 89 -1.43 -15.24 23.83
N ASN A 90 -1.34 -13.91 23.76
CA ASN A 90 -0.88 -13.08 24.87
C ASN A 90 -1.97 -12.18 25.47
N GLY A 91 -3.20 -12.23 24.96
CA GLY A 91 -4.30 -11.36 25.40
C GLY A 91 -4.01 -9.87 25.20
N LEU A 92 -3.25 -9.51 24.15
CA LEU A 92 -2.92 -8.13 23.82
C LEU A 92 -3.93 -7.58 22.82
N ASP A 93 -4.53 -6.42 23.12
CA ASP A 93 -5.42 -5.74 22.19
C ASP A 93 -4.60 -5.11 21.04
N VAL A 94 -4.79 -5.65 19.83
CA VAL A 94 -4.12 -5.21 18.61
C VAL A 94 -5.17 -4.87 17.56
N VAL A 95 -4.99 -3.74 16.89
CA VAL A 95 -5.79 -3.32 15.72
C VAL A 95 -4.84 -3.08 14.55
N ALA A 96 -5.20 -3.57 13.36
CA ALA A 96 -4.46 -3.27 12.13
C ALA A 96 -5.17 -2.19 11.31
N ILE A 97 -4.38 -1.30 10.70
CA ILE A 97 -4.82 -0.45 9.60
C ILE A 97 -4.07 -0.86 8.33
N ASN A 98 -4.79 -1.05 7.22
CA ASN A 98 -4.25 -1.55 5.95
C ASN A 98 -4.33 -0.44 4.89
N PRO A 99 -3.45 0.56 4.94
CA PRO A 99 -3.46 1.63 3.95
C PRO A 99 -3.10 1.09 2.57
N ALA A 100 -3.70 1.71 1.55
CA ALA A 100 -3.29 1.56 0.16
C ALA A 100 -2.16 2.56 -0.17
N THR A 101 -2.06 2.97 -1.42
CA THR A 101 -1.13 4.01 -1.85
C THR A 101 -1.39 5.31 -1.09
N CYS A 102 -0.41 5.72 -0.29
CA CYS A 102 -0.48 6.94 0.51
C CYS A 102 0.11 8.10 -0.28
N LEU A 103 -0.78 8.97 -0.76
CA LEU A 103 -0.45 10.19 -1.51
C LEU A 103 -0.74 11.42 -0.62
N GLY A 104 -0.11 12.54 -0.95
CA GLY A 104 -0.26 13.83 -0.29
C GLY A 104 1.06 14.60 -0.26
N GLN A 105 1.08 15.71 0.48
CA GLN A 105 2.26 16.53 0.68
C GLN A 105 3.40 15.73 1.35
N LEU A 106 4.62 15.84 0.81
CA LEU A 106 5.80 15.22 1.41
C LEU A 106 6.37 16.12 2.50
N LEU A 107 6.27 15.70 3.76
CA LEU A 107 6.89 16.43 4.88
C LEU A 107 8.40 16.17 4.95
N GLN A 108 8.81 14.91 4.78
CA GLN A 108 10.22 14.51 4.77
C GLN A 108 10.91 14.91 3.46
N PRO A 109 12.26 15.05 3.43
CA PRO A 109 12.98 15.38 2.22
C PRO A 109 12.90 14.25 1.18
N GLY A 110 12.99 12.98 1.59
CA GLY A 110 13.02 11.82 0.69
C GLY A 110 11.64 11.33 0.23
N LEU A 111 11.63 10.63 -0.91
CA LEU A 111 10.42 9.95 -1.39
C LEU A 111 10.10 8.73 -0.51
N ASN A 112 8.83 8.58 -0.17
CA ASN A 112 8.31 7.27 0.25
C ASN A 112 8.01 6.42 -1.00
N ALA A 113 7.78 5.12 -0.81
CA ALA A 113 7.51 4.21 -1.92
C ALA A 113 6.31 4.67 -2.77
N SER A 114 5.19 5.04 -2.14
CA SER A 114 3.98 5.48 -2.85
C SER A 114 4.20 6.70 -3.74
N CYS A 115 4.92 7.71 -3.26
CA CYS A 115 5.25 8.91 -4.02
C CYS A 115 6.28 8.64 -5.11
N ALA A 116 7.20 7.68 -4.88
CA ALA A 116 8.15 7.24 -5.91
C ALA A 116 7.42 6.56 -7.08
N VAL A 117 6.41 5.73 -6.82
CA VAL A 117 5.61 5.14 -7.90
C VAL A 117 4.87 6.22 -8.68
N LEU A 118 4.27 7.20 -8.00
CA LEU A 118 3.62 8.32 -8.71
C LEU A 118 4.63 9.14 -9.54
N GLN A 119 5.83 9.39 -9.01
CA GLN A 119 6.89 10.07 -9.75
C GLN A 119 7.27 9.29 -11.02
N GLN A 120 7.42 7.96 -10.94
CA GLN A 120 7.73 7.10 -12.08
C GLN A 120 6.63 7.17 -13.15
N LEU A 121 5.36 7.19 -12.74
CA LEU A 121 4.22 7.38 -13.67
C LEU A 121 4.31 8.72 -14.40
N LEU A 122 4.56 9.80 -13.66
CA LEU A 122 4.71 11.15 -14.21
C LEU A 122 5.96 11.30 -15.10
N GLN A 123 6.94 10.43 -14.96
CA GLN A 123 8.13 10.38 -15.82
C GLN A 123 7.96 9.45 -17.03
N GLY A 124 6.79 8.83 -17.18
CA GLY A 124 6.44 8.00 -18.33
C GLY A 124 6.90 6.55 -18.25
N SER A 125 7.00 5.98 -17.03
CA SER A 125 7.22 4.55 -16.87
C SER A 125 6.16 3.74 -17.64
N THR A 126 6.63 2.73 -18.36
CA THR A 126 5.81 1.75 -19.09
C THR A 126 5.67 0.43 -18.31
N ASP A 127 6.13 0.39 -17.06
CA ASP A 127 6.04 -0.81 -16.24
C ASP A 127 4.57 -1.17 -16.02
N THR A 128 4.21 -2.41 -16.34
CA THR A 128 2.83 -2.87 -16.24
C THR A 128 2.34 -2.71 -14.79
N GLN A 129 1.14 -2.16 -14.62
CA GLN A 129 0.56 -1.91 -13.29
C GLN A 129 0.13 -3.20 -12.56
N GLU A 130 0.51 -4.38 -13.06
CA GLU A 130 0.49 -5.65 -12.31
C GLU A 130 1.30 -5.53 -11.00
N TYR A 131 2.24 -4.58 -10.96
CA TYR A 131 3.20 -4.39 -9.87
C TYR A 131 2.85 -3.24 -8.90
N HIS A 132 1.89 -2.39 -9.25
CA HIS A 132 1.49 -1.25 -8.44
C HIS A 132 -0.03 -1.16 -8.44
N TRP A 133 -0.66 -1.48 -7.30
CA TRP A 133 -2.11 -1.41 -7.09
C TRP A 133 -2.62 0.03 -7.14
N LEU A 134 -2.58 0.62 -8.33
CA LEU A 134 -2.82 2.02 -8.63
C LEU A 134 -3.91 2.23 -9.68
N GLY A 135 -4.71 1.21 -10.05
CA GLY A 135 -5.62 1.29 -11.21
C GLY A 135 -6.46 2.57 -11.27
N ALA A 136 -7.08 2.97 -10.15
CA ALA A 136 -7.83 4.23 -10.07
C ALA A 136 -6.94 5.49 -10.09
N VAL A 137 -5.76 5.43 -9.48
CA VAL A 137 -4.80 6.56 -9.41
C VAL A 137 -4.20 6.82 -10.79
N HIS A 138 -3.81 5.79 -11.53
CA HIS A 138 -3.17 5.91 -12.84
C HIS A 138 -4.03 6.71 -13.84
N VAL A 139 -5.30 6.31 -14.01
CA VAL A 139 -6.23 6.98 -14.92
C VAL A 139 -6.44 8.44 -14.51
N LYS A 140 -6.58 8.70 -13.21
CA LYS A 140 -6.78 10.06 -12.68
C LYS A 140 -5.54 10.93 -12.88
N VAL A 141 -4.34 10.42 -12.62
CA VAL A 141 -3.07 11.13 -12.82
C VAL A 141 -2.93 11.60 -14.27
N SER A 142 -3.20 10.74 -15.25
CA SER A 142 -3.12 11.10 -16.68
C SER A 142 -4.08 12.23 -17.10
N LYS A 143 -5.21 12.37 -16.40
CA LYS A 143 -6.20 13.45 -16.64
C LYS A 143 -5.83 14.72 -15.88
N LEU A 144 -5.31 14.59 -14.66
CA LEU A 144 -5.00 15.70 -13.77
C LEU A 144 -3.70 16.41 -14.13
N SER A 145 -2.74 15.70 -14.72
CA SER A 145 -1.42 16.22 -15.07
C SER A 145 -1.07 15.93 -16.54
N PRO A 146 -1.82 16.49 -17.51
CA PRO A 146 -1.63 16.23 -18.93
C PRO A 146 -0.29 16.74 -19.48
N GLU A 147 0.42 17.58 -18.73
CA GLU A 147 1.75 18.09 -19.09
C GLU A 147 2.86 17.04 -18.93
N PHE A 148 2.58 15.92 -18.27
CA PHE A 148 3.54 14.83 -18.06
C PHE A 148 3.30 13.66 -19.03
N PRO A 149 4.36 12.95 -19.46
CA PRO A 149 4.27 11.84 -20.41
C PRO A 149 3.74 10.55 -19.75
N VAL A 150 2.60 10.61 -19.07
CA VAL A 150 1.99 9.45 -18.40
C VAL A 150 1.58 8.42 -19.45
N HIS A 151 2.20 7.24 -19.41
CA HIS A 151 1.90 6.16 -20.33
C HIS A 151 0.43 5.74 -20.20
N ARG A 152 -0.25 5.46 -21.32
CA ARG A 152 -1.63 4.93 -21.31
C ARG A 152 -1.60 3.47 -21.73
N PHE A 153 -1.88 2.58 -20.78
CA PHE A 153 -2.03 1.16 -21.06
C PHE A 153 -3.25 0.94 -21.96
N THR A 154 -3.08 0.09 -22.98
CA THR A 154 -4.11 -0.21 -23.99
C THR A 154 -5.03 -1.38 -23.59
N GLY A 155 -4.77 -2.05 -22.46
CA GLY A 155 -5.57 -3.15 -21.93
C GLY A 155 -5.72 -3.09 -20.41
N GLU A 156 -6.58 -3.96 -19.86
CA GLU A 156 -6.75 -4.11 -18.41
C GLU A 156 -5.44 -4.59 -17.79
N THR A 157 -4.97 -3.88 -16.77
CA THR A 157 -3.70 -4.17 -16.10
C THR A 157 -3.91 -4.90 -14.77
N GLN A 158 -5.15 -4.93 -14.28
CA GLN A 158 -5.53 -5.53 -13.00
C GLN A 158 -6.83 -6.34 -13.16
N PRO A 159 -6.77 -7.47 -13.89
CA PRO A 159 -7.95 -8.29 -14.15
C PRO A 159 -8.62 -8.74 -12.84
N GLY A 160 -9.94 -8.63 -12.78
CA GLY A 160 -10.76 -9.01 -11.62
C GLY A 160 -10.91 -7.93 -10.54
N LEU A 161 -10.23 -6.80 -10.64
CA LEU A 161 -10.40 -5.69 -9.69
C LEU A 161 -11.63 -4.85 -10.06
N VAL A 162 -12.55 -4.68 -9.12
CA VAL A 162 -13.76 -3.87 -9.30
C VAL A 162 -13.76 -2.71 -8.33
N ALA A 163 -14.16 -1.52 -8.80
CA ALA A 163 -14.31 -0.35 -7.95
C ALA A 163 -15.43 -0.58 -6.91
N CYS A 164 -15.17 -0.26 -5.65
CA CYS A 164 -16.16 -0.32 -4.57
C CYS A 164 -16.32 1.06 -3.93
N LYS A 165 -17.57 1.51 -3.75
CA LYS A 165 -17.89 2.84 -3.18
C LYS A 165 -17.56 2.94 -1.69
N ASP A 166 -17.64 1.83 -0.96
CA ASP A 166 -17.49 1.78 0.50
C ASP A 166 -16.37 0.83 0.93
N ALA A 167 -15.30 0.72 0.14
CA ALA A 167 -14.18 -0.18 0.42
C ALA A 167 -13.54 0.04 1.82
N ALA A 168 -13.70 1.24 2.40
CA ALA A 168 -13.23 1.60 3.74
C ALA A 168 -14.38 1.78 4.75
N LYS A 169 -15.48 1.02 4.61
CA LYS A 169 -16.70 1.18 5.41
C LYS A 169 -16.43 1.26 6.91
N LYS A 170 -15.57 0.39 7.48
CA LYS A 170 -15.25 0.43 8.92
C LYS A 170 -14.67 1.76 9.37
N LEU A 171 -13.84 2.40 8.55
CA LEU A 171 -13.25 3.71 8.87
C LEU A 171 -14.28 4.83 8.71
N ILE A 172 -15.13 4.75 7.68
CA ILE A 172 -16.22 5.71 7.46
C ILE A 172 -17.22 5.66 8.64
N ASP A 173 -17.58 4.45 9.09
CA ASP A 173 -18.46 4.24 10.24
C ASP A 173 -17.86 4.78 11.56
N LEU A 174 -16.53 4.84 11.66
CA LEU A 174 -15.80 5.48 12.77
C LEU A 174 -15.72 7.02 12.62
N GLY A 175 -16.30 7.59 11.57
CA GLY A 175 -16.33 9.02 11.30
C GLY A 175 -15.14 9.55 10.50
N LEU A 176 -14.33 8.68 9.89
CA LEU A 176 -13.21 9.12 9.06
C LEU A 176 -13.73 9.70 7.73
N ILE A 177 -13.30 10.92 7.44
CA ILE A 177 -13.57 11.61 6.17
C ILE A 177 -12.35 11.47 5.28
N PHE A 178 -12.54 10.93 4.08
CA PHE A 178 -11.45 10.72 3.12
C PHE A 178 -11.31 11.91 2.18
N THR A 179 -10.08 12.39 2.02
CA THR A 179 -9.72 13.35 0.98
C THR A 179 -9.97 12.74 -0.40
N PRO A 180 -10.59 13.48 -1.34
CA PRO A 180 -10.71 13.03 -2.71
C PRO A 180 -9.33 12.69 -3.29
N VAL A 181 -9.24 11.58 -4.01
CA VAL A 181 -7.96 11.11 -4.57
C VAL A 181 -7.38 12.11 -5.58
N GLU A 182 -8.23 12.88 -6.26
CA GLU A 182 -7.82 13.98 -7.13
C GLU A 182 -7.00 15.02 -6.39
N ASP A 183 -7.44 15.43 -5.21
CA ASP A 183 -6.77 16.42 -4.38
C ASP A 183 -5.46 15.86 -3.84
N ALA A 184 -5.48 14.62 -3.33
CA ALA A 184 -4.27 13.95 -2.86
C ALA A 184 -3.20 13.78 -3.97
N VAL A 185 -3.63 13.51 -5.22
CA VAL A 185 -2.74 13.47 -6.38
C VAL A 185 -2.16 14.86 -6.66
N ARG A 186 -2.99 15.91 -6.70
CA ARG A 186 -2.52 17.29 -6.93
C ARG A 186 -1.48 17.72 -5.89
N ASP A 187 -1.78 17.52 -4.60
CA ASP A 187 -0.88 17.84 -3.49
C ASP A 187 0.46 17.11 -3.63
N THR A 188 0.42 15.85 -4.06
CA THR A 188 1.65 15.07 -4.27
C THR A 188 2.45 15.63 -5.44
N VAL A 189 1.81 15.90 -6.58
CA VAL A 189 2.48 16.46 -7.78
C VAL A 189 3.14 17.79 -7.45
N ASP A 190 2.43 18.68 -6.76
CA ASP A 190 2.94 19.99 -6.36
C ASP A 190 4.11 19.85 -5.39
N SER A 191 3.99 18.93 -4.42
CA SER A 191 5.09 18.64 -3.49
C SER A 191 6.31 18.02 -4.19
N LEU A 192 6.12 17.19 -5.21
CA LEU A 192 7.20 16.63 -6.01
C LEU A 192 7.90 17.71 -6.85
N LYS A 193 7.13 18.63 -7.47
CA LYS A 193 7.66 19.81 -8.18
C LYS A 193 8.48 20.69 -7.25
N ALA A 194 7.91 21.06 -6.09
CA ALA A 194 8.55 21.95 -5.11
C ALA A 194 9.88 21.38 -4.56
N LYS A 195 9.99 20.05 -4.46
CA LYS A 195 11.21 19.37 -3.99
C LYS A 195 12.18 18.97 -5.10
N GLY A 196 11.90 19.35 -6.35
CA GLY A 196 12.77 19.08 -7.49
C GLY A 196 12.75 17.61 -7.98
N TYR A 197 11.76 16.82 -7.56
CA TYR A 197 11.59 15.43 -8.01
C TYR A 197 10.96 15.32 -9.40
N LEU A 198 10.32 16.39 -9.88
CA LEU A 198 9.79 16.51 -11.24
C LEU A 198 10.43 17.71 -11.91
N LYS A 199 11.06 17.50 -13.07
CA LYS A 199 11.55 18.59 -13.91
C LYS A 199 10.36 19.18 -14.67
N GLN A 200 10.21 20.50 -14.65
CA GLN A 200 9.33 21.17 -15.62
C GLN A 200 9.88 20.89 -17.01
N GLN A 201 9.06 20.36 -17.92
CA GLN A 201 9.42 20.35 -19.32
C GLN A 201 9.54 21.81 -19.77
N LYS A 202 10.75 22.22 -20.15
CA LYS A 202 10.93 23.51 -20.84
C LYS A 202 10.24 23.37 -22.19
N ASN A 203 9.23 24.20 -22.44
CA ASN A 203 8.68 24.43 -23.78
C ASN A 203 9.78 24.83 -24.76
#